data_AF-A0A0T5ZW47-F1
#
_entry.id   AF-A0A0T5ZW47-F1
#
_cell.length_a   1.000
_cell.length_b   1.000
_cell.length_c   1.000
_cell.angle_alpha   90.00
_cell.angle_beta   90.00
_cell.angle_gamma   90.00
#
_symmetry.space_group_name_H-M   'P 1'
#
loop_
_entity.id
_entity.type
_entity.pdbx_description
1 polymer ?
#
loop_
_entity_poly.entity_id
_entity_poly.type
_entity_poly.pdbx_seq_one_letter_code
_entity_poly.pdbx_strand_id
1 'polypeptide(L)'
;MKRYYGGEVVKRGIYLSLKRKDLVTIENEEGLLPSGSNDSYFEVPPLLMIVVGPLMGLIYVIFLPFISFAMIVGLVANKLWLGVRWIGESLLGVAAANWRPGVAYFAWWRQSKEGKKPRHHVEPKGEKKPRTPDLFSELEKEIAKRREEENKS
;
A
#
# COMPACT_ATOMS: atom_id res chain seq x y z
N MET A 1 -0.64 35.42 -32.38
CA MET A 1 0.52 35.58 -31.47
C MET A 1 1.69 36.07 -32.29
N LYS A 2 2.21 37.25 -32.00
CA LYS A 2 3.40 37.79 -32.67
C LYS A 2 4.64 37.20 -32.00
N ARG A 3 5.56 36.66 -32.81
CA ARG A 3 6.85 36.13 -32.36
C ARG A 3 7.91 37.20 -32.59
N TYR A 4 8.81 37.35 -31.63
CA TYR A 4 9.93 38.27 -31.70
C TYR A 4 11.24 37.48 -31.62
N TYR A 5 12.30 37.97 -32.23
CA TYR A 5 13.61 37.31 -32.24
C TYR A 5 14.61 38.05 -31.35
N GLY A 6 15.60 37.32 -30.82
CA GLY A 6 16.70 37.92 -30.08
C GLY A 6 17.41 38.99 -30.91
N GLY A 7 17.67 40.16 -30.31
CA GLY A 7 18.26 41.32 -30.99
C GLY A 7 17.26 42.26 -31.67
N GLU A 8 15.96 41.97 -31.65
CA GLU A 8 14.91 42.88 -32.14
C GLU A 8 14.62 43.98 -31.10
N VAL A 9 14.36 45.21 -31.59
CA VAL A 9 13.88 46.32 -30.76
C VAL A 9 12.38 46.16 -30.58
N VAL A 10 11.94 46.01 -29.33
CA VAL A 10 10.53 45.81 -29.01
C VAL A 10 10.06 46.83 -27.99
N LYS A 11 8.74 47.05 -27.95
CA LYS A 11 8.12 47.99 -27.02
C LYS A 11 8.15 47.46 -25.59
N ARG A 12 8.01 48.36 -24.62
CA ARG A 12 7.80 48.04 -23.20
C ARG A 12 6.83 46.87 -23.01
N GLY A 13 7.25 45.85 -22.26
CA GLY A 13 6.43 44.66 -22.06
C GLY A 13 7.20 43.50 -21.43
N ILE A 14 6.49 42.42 -21.18
CA ILE A 14 7.06 41.17 -20.66
C ILE A 14 7.12 40.18 -21.82
N TYR A 15 8.30 39.59 -22.03
CA TYR A 15 8.56 38.65 -23.11
C TYR A 15 9.06 37.33 -22.54
N LEU A 16 8.45 36.23 -22.96
CA LEU A 16 8.80 34.88 -22.53
C LEU A 16 9.60 34.17 -23.63
N SER A 17 10.77 33.65 -23.30
CA SER A 17 11.48 32.68 -24.15
C SER A 17 11.02 31.27 -23.80
N LEU A 18 10.35 30.59 -24.73
CA LEU A 18 9.94 29.18 -24.55
C LEU A 18 11.13 28.22 -24.50
N LYS A 19 12.23 28.54 -25.18
CA LYS A 19 13.43 27.69 -25.21
C LYS A 19 14.20 27.79 -23.89
N ARG A 20 14.41 29.02 -23.40
CA ARG A 20 15.13 29.25 -22.13
C ARG A 20 14.24 29.16 -20.89
N LYS A 21 12.92 29.12 -21.06
CA LYS A 21 11.91 29.26 -19.98
C LYS A 21 12.17 30.50 -19.13
N ASP A 22 12.64 31.56 -19.79
CA ASP A 22 13.09 32.77 -19.15
C ASP A 22 12.15 33.94 -19.47
N LEU A 23 11.94 34.80 -18.48
CA LEU A 23 11.06 35.96 -18.55
C LEU A 23 11.91 37.22 -18.59
N VAL A 24 11.84 37.93 -19.70
CA VAL A 24 12.56 39.19 -19.92
C VAL A 24 11.57 40.34 -19.84
N THR A 25 11.80 41.27 -18.93
CA THR A 25 11.00 42.49 -18.80
C THR A 25 11.76 43.65 -19.43
N ILE A 26 11.11 44.35 -20.36
CA ILE A 26 11.63 45.60 -20.92
C ILE A 26 10.88 46.75 -20.25
N GLU A 27 11.62 47.56 -19.48
CA GLU A 27 11.07 48.68 -18.71
C GLU A 27 10.99 49.98 -19.52
N ASN A 28 11.94 50.18 -20.43
CA ASN A 28 12.02 51.36 -21.30
C ASN A 28 10.95 51.32 -22.40
N GLU A 29 10.60 52.49 -22.96
CA GLU A 29 9.61 52.58 -24.06
C GLU A 29 9.96 51.68 -25.24
N GLU A 30 11.26 51.58 -25.53
CA GLU A 30 11.86 50.67 -26.49
C GLU A 30 13.08 49.99 -25.86
N GLY A 31 13.25 48.70 -26.10
CA GLY A 31 14.39 47.95 -25.59
C GLY A 31 14.79 46.79 -26.51
N LEU A 32 16.06 46.43 -26.45
CA LEU A 32 16.63 45.34 -27.22
C LEU A 32 16.40 44.01 -26.50
N LEU A 33 15.81 43.04 -27.19
CA LEU A 33 15.72 41.67 -26.68
C LEU A 33 17.12 41.06 -26.58
N PRO A 34 17.45 40.32 -25.49
CA PRO A 34 18.74 39.67 -25.34
C PRO A 34 19.04 38.76 -26.54
N SER A 35 20.11 39.08 -27.27
CA SER A 35 20.44 38.37 -28.51
C SER A 35 21.04 36.99 -28.19
N GLY A 36 20.22 35.96 -28.35
CA GLY A 36 20.66 34.57 -28.49
C GLY A 36 20.40 34.12 -29.92
N SER A 37 21.38 33.49 -30.56
CA SER A 37 21.38 33.13 -32.00
C SER A 37 20.23 32.25 -32.47
N ASN A 38 19.38 31.74 -31.56
CA ASN A 38 18.20 30.95 -31.89
C ASN A 38 17.05 31.15 -30.89
N ASP A 39 16.99 32.29 -30.21
CA ASP A 39 15.97 32.57 -29.21
C ASP A 39 14.75 33.26 -29.81
N SER A 40 13.58 32.70 -29.48
CA SER A 40 12.28 33.22 -29.88
C SER A 40 11.51 33.65 -28.63
N TYR A 41 11.03 34.87 -28.67
CA TYR A 41 10.32 35.54 -27.60
C TYR A 41 8.84 35.71 -27.96
N PHE A 42 8.00 35.54 -26.95
CA PHE A 42 6.56 35.77 -27.04
C PHE A 42 6.16 36.85 -26.06
N GLU A 43 5.43 37.84 -26.55
CA GLU A 43 4.86 38.87 -25.70
C GLU A 43 3.78 38.25 -24.80
N VAL A 44 3.94 38.43 -23.49
CA VAL A 44 3.00 37.96 -22.48
C VAL A 44 2.05 39.11 -22.15
N PRO A 45 0.74 38.99 -22.47
CA PRO A 45 -0.22 39.99 -22.09
C PRO A 45 -0.27 40.14 -20.56
N PRO A 46 -0.30 41.37 -20.01
CA PRO A 46 -0.38 41.59 -18.56
C PRO A 46 -1.61 40.91 -17.92
N LEU A 47 -2.72 40.84 -18.66
CA LEU A 47 -3.92 40.14 -18.20
C LEU A 47 -3.67 38.65 -17.95
N LEU A 48 -2.82 38.01 -18.76
CA LEU A 48 -2.50 36.59 -18.63
C LEU A 48 -1.72 36.35 -17.33
N MET A 49 -0.79 37.24 -16.97
CA MET A 49 -0.10 37.21 -15.67
C MET A 49 -1.07 37.27 -14.48
N ILE A 50 -2.07 38.17 -14.56
CA ILE A 50 -3.09 38.32 -13.50
C ILE A 50 -3.95 37.07 -13.37
N VAL A 51 -4.32 36.43 -14.48
CA VAL A 51 -5.18 35.23 -14.48
C VAL A 51 -4.40 33.98 -14.03
N VAL A 52 -3.13 33.85 -14.39
CA VAL A 52 -2.31 32.67 -14.05
C VAL A 52 -2.19 32.45 -12.54
N GLY A 53 -2.09 33.52 -11.75
CA GLY A 53 -1.99 33.42 -10.28
C GLY A 53 -3.19 32.70 -9.65
N PRO A 54 -4.43 33.23 -9.80
CA PRO A 54 -5.65 32.57 -9.34
C PRO A 54 -5.88 31.21 -9.98
N LEU A 55 -5.54 31.04 -11.27
CA LEU A 55 -5.69 29.75 -11.94
C LEU A 55 -4.82 28.66 -11.31
N MET A 56 -3.55 28.97 -10.99
CA MET A 56 -2.66 28.06 -10.27
C MET A 56 -3.16 27.76 -8.85
N GLY A 57 -3.68 28.76 -8.15
CA GLY A 57 -4.31 28.56 -6.84
C GLY A 57 -5.54 27.65 -6.93
N LEU A 58 -6.39 27.85 -7.94
CA LEU A 58 -7.58 27.02 -8.18
C LEU A 58 -7.19 25.58 -8.50
N ILE A 59 -6.20 25.37 -9.37
CA ILE A 59 -5.64 24.05 -9.66
C ILE A 59 -5.16 23.41 -8.36
N TYR A 60 -4.41 24.12 -7.52
CA TYR A 60 -3.95 23.59 -6.24
C TYR A 60 -5.11 23.19 -5.31
N VAL A 61 -6.12 24.05 -5.14
CA VAL A 61 -7.29 23.78 -4.29
C VAL A 61 -8.12 22.61 -4.81
N ILE A 62 -8.25 22.46 -6.13
CA ILE A 62 -8.95 21.32 -6.73
C ILE A 62 -8.11 20.05 -6.61
N PHE A 63 -6.82 20.08 -6.91
CA PHE A 63 -6.01 18.86 -6.88
C PHE A 63 -5.72 18.34 -5.47
N LEU A 64 -5.66 19.22 -4.46
CA LEU A 64 -5.44 18.79 -3.07
C LEU A 64 -6.39 17.70 -2.61
N PRO A 65 -7.72 17.89 -2.63
CA PRO A 65 -8.65 16.89 -2.15
C PRO A 65 -8.55 15.60 -2.97
N PHE A 66 -8.34 15.68 -4.29
CA PHE A 66 -8.18 14.48 -5.13
C PHE A 66 -6.95 13.68 -4.73
N ILE A 67 -5.80 14.34 -4.52
CA ILE A 67 -4.57 13.68 -4.07
C ILE A 67 -4.75 13.14 -2.65
N SER A 68 -5.44 13.87 -1.77
CA SER A 68 -5.76 13.41 -0.41
C SER A 68 -6.59 12.12 -0.43
N PHE A 69 -7.68 12.09 -1.20
CA PHE A 69 -8.50 10.88 -1.33
C PHE A 69 -7.74 9.74 -1.99
N ALA A 70 -6.99 10.02 -3.07
CA ALA A 70 -6.18 9.01 -3.74
C ALA A 70 -5.14 8.38 -2.79
N MET A 71 -4.52 9.17 -1.93
CA MET A 71 -3.57 8.69 -0.93
C MET A 71 -4.24 7.79 0.11
N ILE A 72 -5.39 8.22 0.66
CA ILE A 72 -6.14 7.43 1.65
C ILE A 72 -6.58 6.09 1.03
N VAL A 73 -7.18 6.13 -0.16
CA VAL A 73 -7.61 4.93 -0.89
C VAL A 73 -6.42 4.04 -1.21
N GLY A 74 -5.30 4.60 -1.66
CA GLY A 74 -4.07 3.85 -1.94
C GLY A 74 -3.51 3.15 -0.69
N LEU A 75 -3.50 3.82 0.46
CA LEU A 75 -3.05 3.22 1.73
C LEU A 75 -3.97 2.09 2.19
N VAL A 76 -5.29 2.29 2.12
CA VAL A 76 -6.27 1.26 2.48
C VAL A 76 -6.16 0.08 1.52
N ALA A 77 -6.11 0.32 0.21
CA ALA A 77 -5.97 -0.72 -0.81
C ALA A 77 -4.69 -1.54 -0.61
N ASN A 78 -3.54 -0.89 -0.37
CA ASN A 78 -2.27 -1.58 -0.12
C ASN A 78 -2.31 -2.44 1.16
N LYS A 79 -2.95 -1.94 2.23
CA LYS A 79 -3.06 -2.67 3.50
C LYS A 79 -4.03 -3.85 3.42
N LEU A 80 -5.14 -3.68 2.69
CA LEU A 80 -6.07 -4.77 2.39
C LEU A 80 -5.47 -5.81 1.45
N TRP A 81 -4.67 -5.39 0.45
CA TRP A 81 -3.99 -6.29 -0.47
C TRP A 81 -3.05 -7.25 0.25
N LEU A 82 -2.32 -6.75 1.27
CA LEU A 82 -1.52 -7.60 2.14
C LEU A 82 -2.40 -8.55 2.95
N GLY A 83 -3.45 -8.07 3.62
CA GLY A 83 -4.36 -8.90 4.43
C GLY A 83 -5.07 -10.01 3.64
N VAL A 84 -5.49 -9.73 2.40
CA VAL A 84 -6.13 -10.72 1.52
C VAL A 84 -5.18 -11.86 1.13
N ARG A 85 -3.88 -11.60 0.98
CA ARG A 85 -2.88 -12.65 0.72
C ARG A 85 -2.70 -13.60 1.90
N TRP A 86 -2.77 -13.10 3.15
CA TRP A 86 -2.73 -13.94 4.36
C TRP A 86 -4.03 -14.75 4.57
N ILE A 87 -5.17 -14.15 4.25
CA ILE A 87 -6.49 -14.79 4.38
C ILE A 87 -6.72 -15.84 3.28
N GLY A 88 -6.19 -15.64 2.08
CA GLY A 88 -6.34 -16.56 0.94
C GLY A 88 -5.81 -17.97 1.22
N GLU A 89 -4.66 -18.09 1.90
CA GLU A 89 -4.12 -19.40 2.29
C GLU A 89 -4.93 -20.05 3.42
N SER A 90 -5.48 -19.25 4.34
CA SER A 90 -6.26 -19.75 5.48
C SER A 90 -7.67 -20.20 5.08
N LEU A 91 -8.32 -19.50 4.15
CA LEU A 91 -9.67 -19.87 3.68
C LEU A 91 -9.65 -21.07 2.72
N LEU A 92 -8.61 -21.24 1.90
CA LEU A 92 -8.45 -22.47 1.13
C LEU A 92 -8.23 -23.68 2.05
N GLY A 93 -7.43 -23.52 3.12
CA GLY A 93 -7.24 -24.56 4.13
C GLY A 93 -8.52 -24.91 4.90
N VAL A 94 -9.30 -23.92 5.34
CA VAL A 94 -10.53 -24.15 6.13
C VAL A 94 -11.72 -24.59 5.27
N ALA A 95 -11.89 -24.02 4.07
CA ALA A 95 -12.93 -24.45 3.14
C ALA A 95 -12.63 -25.85 2.58
N ALA A 96 -11.40 -26.16 2.19
CA ALA A 96 -11.07 -27.50 1.69
C ALA A 96 -11.04 -28.58 2.80
N ALA A 97 -10.66 -28.23 4.03
CA ALA A 97 -10.54 -29.22 5.11
C ALA A 97 -11.89 -29.75 5.63
N ASN A 98 -12.97 -28.97 5.54
CA ASN A 98 -14.29 -29.37 6.06
C ASN A 98 -15.40 -29.48 5.01
N TRP A 99 -15.10 -29.25 3.72
CA TRP A 99 -16.06 -29.46 2.63
C TRP A 99 -16.24 -30.96 2.37
N ARG A 100 -17.29 -31.53 2.95
CA ARG A 100 -17.72 -32.93 2.73
C ARG A 100 -19.13 -32.98 2.13
N PRO A 101 -19.31 -32.54 0.88
CA PRO A 101 -20.61 -32.65 0.22
C PRO A 101 -20.91 -34.14 0.04
N GLY A 102 -22.00 -34.64 0.64
CA GLY A 102 -22.47 -36.00 0.43
C GLY A 102 -22.26 -37.00 1.57
N VAL A 103 -21.83 -36.60 2.77
CA VAL A 103 -21.98 -37.47 3.95
C VAL A 103 -23.41 -37.40 4.48
N ALA A 104 -24.24 -38.33 4.01
CA ALA A 104 -25.50 -38.64 4.67
C ALA A 104 -25.20 -39.38 5.98
N TYR A 105 -25.16 -38.66 7.09
CA TYR A 105 -25.09 -39.24 8.44
C TYR A 105 -26.35 -40.05 8.82
N PHE A 106 -27.31 -40.23 7.91
CA PHE A 106 -28.63 -40.78 8.18
C PHE A 106 -28.90 -42.18 7.60
N ALA A 107 -27.88 -42.96 7.22
CA ALA A 107 -28.09 -44.33 6.69
C ALA A 107 -27.89 -45.46 7.72
N TRP A 108 -28.05 -45.21 9.02
CA TRP A 108 -27.78 -46.20 10.08
C TRP A 108 -28.90 -47.25 10.28
N TRP A 109 -30.15 -47.00 9.88
CA TRP A 109 -31.27 -47.90 10.25
C TRP A 109 -31.41 -49.17 9.39
N ARG A 110 -30.55 -49.41 8.38
CA ARG A 110 -30.69 -50.56 7.46
C ARG A 110 -29.64 -51.66 7.60
N GLN A 111 -28.79 -51.62 8.62
CA GLN A 111 -27.77 -52.65 8.86
C GLN A 111 -28.23 -53.78 9.82
N SER A 112 -29.54 -53.96 10.00
CA SER A 112 -30.14 -54.90 10.96
C SER A 112 -30.47 -56.29 10.41
N LYS A 113 -29.94 -56.70 9.25
CA LYS A 113 -30.08 -58.08 8.75
C LYS A 113 -28.88 -58.54 7.93
N GLU A 114 -27.74 -58.71 8.57
CA GLU A 114 -26.78 -59.74 8.16
C GLU A 114 -25.91 -60.13 9.35
N GLY A 115 -25.83 -61.44 9.58
CA GLY A 115 -25.50 -62.02 10.86
C GLY A 115 -24.01 -62.20 11.14
N LYS A 116 -23.76 -62.34 12.45
CA LYS A 116 -22.65 -63.06 13.14
C LYS A 116 -21.46 -62.24 13.67
N LYS A 117 -21.66 -61.76 14.92
CA LYS A 117 -20.90 -61.96 16.22
C LYS A 117 -19.36 -61.75 16.29
N PRO A 118 -18.79 -61.38 17.46
CA PRO A 118 -19.24 -60.49 18.55
C PRO A 118 -18.27 -59.29 18.77
N ARG A 119 -18.70 -58.35 19.61
CA ARG A 119 -18.00 -57.11 19.99
C ARG A 119 -16.56 -57.35 20.46
N HIS A 120 -15.60 -56.66 19.86
CA HIS A 120 -14.46 -56.16 20.60
C HIS A 120 -14.75 -54.69 20.94
N HIS A 121 -15.13 -54.45 22.19
CA HIS A 121 -14.96 -53.12 22.78
C HIS A 121 -13.45 -52.88 22.80
N VAL A 122 -12.95 -52.11 21.84
CA VAL A 122 -11.66 -51.44 21.99
C VAL A 122 -12.02 -50.08 22.56
N GLU A 123 -11.97 -49.98 23.88
CA GLU A 123 -11.93 -48.68 24.56
C GLU A 123 -10.83 -47.86 23.87
N PRO A 124 -11.10 -46.63 23.40
CA PRO A 124 -10.03 -45.70 23.14
C PRO A 124 -9.34 -45.44 24.48
N LYS A 125 -8.24 -46.15 24.69
CA LYS A 125 -7.28 -45.98 25.77
C LYS A 125 -7.07 -44.48 25.94
N GLY A 126 -7.54 -43.97 27.07
CA GLY A 126 -7.73 -42.55 27.32
C GLY A 126 -6.53 -41.71 26.92
N GLU A 127 -6.86 -40.51 26.43
CA GLU A 127 -5.98 -39.35 26.48
C GLU A 127 -5.29 -39.33 27.85
N LYS A 128 -4.00 -39.67 27.86
CA LYS A 128 -3.13 -39.38 28.99
C LYS A 128 -2.95 -37.87 29.03
N LYS A 129 -3.83 -37.21 29.78
CA LYS A 129 -3.57 -35.90 30.37
C LYS A 129 -2.12 -35.94 30.92
N PRO A 130 -1.20 -35.06 30.49
CA PRO A 130 0.18 -35.13 30.98
C PRO A 130 0.15 -35.04 32.51
N ARG A 131 0.81 -35.99 33.16
CA ARG A 131 0.96 -36.08 34.60
C ARG A 131 1.91 -34.93 35.00
N THR A 132 1.32 -33.78 35.34
CA THR A 132 1.99 -32.52 35.66
C THR A 132 2.77 -32.42 36.99
N PRO A 133 3.06 -33.46 37.80
CA PRO A 133 3.98 -33.32 38.94
C PRO A 133 5.48 -33.40 38.61
N ASP A 134 5.90 -34.21 37.63
CA ASP A 134 7.33 -34.58 37.49
C ASP A 134 8.16 -33.52 36.72
N LEU A 135 7.56 -32.83 35.75
CA LEU A 135 8.21 -31.82 34.91
C LEU A 135 8.74 -30.62 35.71
N PHE A 136 8.02 -30.19 36.76
CA PHE A 136 8.45 -29.07 37.59
C PHE A 136 9.72 -29.40 38.38
N SER A 137 9.85 -30.64 38.85
CA SER A 137 11.04 -31.07 39.59
C SER A 137 12.28 -31.15 38.72
N GLU A 138 12.13 -31.50 37.44
CA GLU A 138 13.23 -31.49 36.46
C GLU A 138 13.62 -30.06 36.09
N LEU A 139 12.64 -29.18 35.87
CA LEU A 139 12.87 -27.75 35.61
C LEU A 139 13.55 -27.04 36.80
N GLU A 140 13.16 -27.34 38.03
CA GLU A 140 13.81 -26.77 39.23
C GLU A 140 15.27 -27.20 39.33
N LYS A 141 15.58 -28.47 39.04
CA LYS A 141 16.96 -28.97 39.01
C LYS A 141 17.78 -28.31 37.90
N GLU A 142 17.17 -28.08 36.74
CA GLU A 142 17.85 -27.43 35.61
C GLU A 142 18.09 -25.93 35.85
N ILE A 143 17.15 -25.22 36.50
CA ILE A 143 17.31 -23.81 36.89
C ILE A 143 18.38 -23.67 37.98
N ALA A 144 18.39 -24.56 38.98
CA ALA A 144 19.40 -24.55 40.05
C ALA A 144 20.81 -24.75 39.48
N LYS A 145 20.97 -25.69 38.55
CA LYS A 145 22.25 -25.95 37.88
C LYS A 145 22.74 -24.74 37.07
N ARG A 146 21.86 -24.07 36.32
CA ARG A 146 22.22 -22.85 35.57
C ARG A 146 22.62 -21.69 36.48
N ARG A 147 21.98 -21.54 37.64
CA ARG A 147 22.34 -20.49 38.61
C ARG A 147 23.72 -20.72 39.22
N GLU A 148 24.11 -21.97 39.46
CA GLU A 148 25.47 -22.30 39.93
C GLU A 148 26.54 -22.11 38.85
N GLU A 149 26.21 -22.37 37.58
CA GLU A 149 27.10 -22.08 36.45
C GLU A 149 27.28 -20.57 36.22
N GLU A 150 26.23 -19.77 36.40
CA GLU A 150 26.29 -18.30 36.31
C GLU A 150 27.09 -17.66 37.46
N ASN A 151 26.97 -18.19 38.68
CA ASN A 151 27.69 -17.66 39.85
C ASN A 151 29.15 -18.13 39.97
N LYS A 152 29.62 -18.95 39.01
CA LYS A 152 31.00 -19.46 38.93
C LYS A 152 31.78 -18.87 37.75
N SER A 153 31.15 -17.99 36.96
CA SER A 153 31.80 -17.14 35.95
C SER A 153 31.93 -15.70 36.44
#